data_AF-A0A9W7H479-F1
#
_entry.id   AF-A0A9W7H479-F1
#
_cell.length_a   1.000
_cell.length_b   1.000
_cell.length_c   1.000
_cell.angle_alpha   90.00
_cell.angle_beta   90.00
_cell.angle_gamma   90.00
#
_symmetry.space_group_name_H-M   'P 1'
#
loop_
_entity.id
_entity.type
_entity.pdbx_description
1 polymer ?
#
loop_
_entity_poly.entity_id
_entity_poly.type
_entity_poly.pdbx_seq_one_letter_code
_entity_poly.pdbx_strand_id
1 'polypeptide(L)'
;MLQYGSLEGAELALGRNLTVAEKLWYAYSAQKSDYVLYIHSCLFLFLVFSLVPLPWVLVELHRFDAMKKFKVQPRIRKSFPELLKCYKDVIVKFVLVVAPLILVSFPVLKVRLRK
;
A
#
# COMPACT_ATOMS: atom_id res chain seq x y z
N MET A 1 7.53 14.41 1.49
CA MET A 1 8.43 15.24 0.69
C MET A 1 7.74 15.61 -0.59
N LEU A 2 7.07 16.76 -0.59
CA LEU A 2 6.70 17.43 -1.83
C LEU A 2 7.98 18.03 -2.42
N GLN A 3 8.24 17.76 -3.68
CA GLN A 3 9.39 18.35 -4.38
C GLN A 3 9.08 19.73 -4.97
N TYR A 4 7.80 20.04 -5.12
CA TYR A 4 7.32 21.28 -5.72
C TYR A 4 6.80 22.23 -4.63
N GLY A 5 7.14 23.52 -4.74
CA GLY A 5 6.70 24.56 -3.81
C GLY A 5 5.30 25.09 -4.09
N SER A 6 4.76 24.88 -5.29
CA SER A 6 3.40 25.28 -5.69
C SER A 6 2.73 24.24 -6.59
N LEU A 7 1.39 24.31 -6.66
CA LEU A 7 0.60 23.51 -7.60
C LEU A 7 0.98 23.81 -9.06
N GLU A 8 1.19 25.09 -9.38
CA GLU A 8 1.62 25.54 -10.72
C GLU A 8 2.98 24.95 -11.10
N GLY A 9 3.93 24.93 -10.16
CA GLY A 9 5.23 24.30 -10.38
C GLY A 9 5.12 22.79 -10.63
N ALA A 10 4.18 22.11 -9.97
CA ALA A 10 3.90 20.70 -10.22
C ALA A 10 3.22 20.46 -11.58
N GLU A 11 2.27 21.31 -11.98
CA GLU A 11 1.59 21.24 -13.29
C GLU A 11 2.58 21.49 -14.44
N LEU A 12 3.45 22.49 -14.31
CA LEU A 12 4.50 22.80 -15.27
C LEU A 12 5.48 21.63 -15.43
N ALA A 13 5.90 21.00 -14.33
CA ALA A 13 6.80 19.86 -14.36
C ALA A 13 6.16 18.61 -15.00
N LEU A 14 4.86 18.40 -14.80
CA LEU A 14 4.11 17.28 -15.38
C LEU A 14 3.70 17.52 -16.84
N GLY A 15 3.76 18.76 -17.34
CA GLY A 15 3.27 19.14 -18.66
C GLY A 15 1.76 18.95 -18.84
N ARG A 16 1.02 18.84 -17.73
CA ARG A 16 -0.43 18.66 -17.69
C ARG A 16 -1.04 19.23 -16.41
N ASN A 17 -2.32 19.51 -16.45
CA ASN A 17 -3.08 19.91 -15.26
C ASN A 17 -3.17 18.75 -14.26
N LEU A 18 -3.21 19.10 -12.97
CA LEU A 18 -3.41 18.13 -11.90
C LEU A 18 -4.89 17.71 -11.83
N THR A 19 -5.12 16.43 -11.58
CA THR A 19 -6.45 15.89 -11.27
C THR A 19 -6.93 16.36 -9.90
N VAL A 20 -8.23 16.24 -9.64
CA VAL A 20 -8.83 16.63 -8.34
C VAL A 20 -8.18 15.90 -7.17
N ALA A 21 -7.93 14.60 -7.33
CA ALA A 21 -7.27 13.78 -6.31
C ALA A 21 -5.82 14.25 -6.04
N GLU A 22 -5.08 14.62 -7.09
CA GLU A 22 -3.71 15.11 -6.94
C GLU A 22 -3.67 16.47 -6.25
N LYS A 23 -4.59 17.39 -6.60
CA LYS A 23 -4.72 18.70 -5.92
C LYS A 23 -5.06 18.53 -4.44
N LEU A 24 -5.98 17.61 -4.12
CA LEU A 24 -6.35 17.29 -2.75
C LEU A 24 -5.17 16.69 -1.96
N TRP A 25 -4.44 15.75 -2.56
CA TRP A 25 -3.24 15.16 -1.94
C TRP A 25 -2.16 16.21 -1.71
N TYR A 26 -1.92 17.11 -2.68
CA TYR A 26 -0.97 18.20 -2.53
C TYR A 26 -1.36 19.13 -1.36
N ALA A 27 -2.61 19.57 -1.31
CA ALA A 27 -3.10 20.46 -0.25
C ALA A 27 -2.95 19.82 1.14
N TYR A 28 -3.26 18.52 1.25
CA TYR A 28 -3.05 17.76 2.49
C TYR A 28 -1.56 17.65 2.84
N SER A 29 -0.74 17.20 1.90
CA SER A 29 0.66 16.85 2.15
C SER A 29 1.55 18.07 2.39
N ALA A 30 1.20 19.24 1.84
CA ALA A 30 1.92 20.50 2.06
C ALA A 30 1.97 20.94 3.52
N GLN A 31 0.99 20.52 4.33
CA GLN A 31 0.90 20.88 5.75
C GLN A 31 1.47 19.81 6.69
N LYS A 32 1.99 18.69 6.15
CA LYS A 32 2.47 17.56 6.96
C LYS A 32 3.98 17.46 6.93
N SER A 33 4.55 16.98 8.03
CA SER A 33 5.98 16.67 8.06
C SER A 33 6.29 15.46 7.18
N ASP A 34 7.52 15.40 6.68
CA ASP A 34 7.97 14.27 5.85
C ASP A 34 7.86 12.93 6.57
N TYR A 35 8.01 12.91 7.90
CA TYR A 35 7.84 11.71 8.70
C TYR A 35 6.39 11.21 8.68
N VAL A 36 5.43 12.12 8.85
CA VAL A 36 4.00 11.77 8.78
C VAL A 36 3.66 11.24 7.39
N LEU A 37 4.12 11.90 6.32
CA LEU A 37 3.91 11.43 4.95
C LEU A 37 4.57 10.07 4.71
N TYR A 38 5.75 9.84 5.26
CA TYR A 38 6.42 8.57 5.16
C TYR A 38 5.62 7.45 5.83
N ILE A 39 5.03 7.69 7.01
CA ILE A 39 4.17 6.73 7.70
C ILE A 39 2.92 6.37 6.87
N HIS A 40 2.39 7.27 6.04
CA HIS A 40 1.26 6.94 5.16
C HIS A 40 1.59 5.77 4.22
N SER A 41 2.87 5.55 3.90
CA SER A 41 3.31 4.36 3.15
C SER A 41 2.90 3.06 3.84
N CYS A 42 2.89 3.01 5.18
CA CYS A 42 2.40 1.87 5.95
C CYS A 42 0.90 1.64 5.71
N LEU A 43 0.10 2.71 5.74
CA LEU A 43 -1.33 2.63 5.44
C LEU A 43 -1.58 2.14 4.00
N PHE A 44 -0.86 2.71 3.02
CA PHE A 44 -1.00 2.29 1.63
C PHE A 44 -0.61 0.84 1.42
N LEU A 45 0.49 0.38 2.03
CA LEU A 45 0.88 -1.02 1.98
C LEU A 45 -0.19 -1.91 2.61
N PHE A 46 -0.71 -1.56 3.79
CA PHE A 46 -1.79 -2.30 4.43
C PHE A 46 -3.02 -2.44 3.52
N LEU A 47 -3.42 -1.35 2.85
CA LEU A 47 -4.54 -1.36 1.90
C LEU A 47 -4.24 -2.25 0.70
N VAL A 48 -3.04 -2.17 0.11
CA VAL A 48 -2.64 -3.02 -1.02
C VAL A 48 -2.65 -4.50 -0.63
N PHE A 49 -2.02 -4.85 0.50
CA PHE A 49 -2.00 -6.23 1.00
C PHE A 49 -3.38 -6.77 1.38
N SER A 50 -4.34 -5.89 1.66
CA SER A 50 -5.72 -6.29 1.97
C SER A 50 -6.58 -6.41 0.72
N LEU A 51 -6.49 -5.45 -0.21
CA LEU A 51 -7.39 -5.32 -1.35
C LEU A 51 -6.96 -6.16 -2.57
N VAL A 52 -5.67 -6.21 -2.88
CA VAL A 52 -5.16 -6.95 -4.06
C VAL A 52 -5.47 -8.46 -3.99
N PRO A 53 -5.46 -9.12 -2.82
CA PRO A 53 -5.85 -10.53 -2.73
C PRO A 53 -7.36 -10.79 -2.82
N LEU A 54 -8.23 -9.78 -2.64
CA LEU A 54 -9.69 -9.99 -2.59
C LEU A 54 -10.25 -10.60 -3.88
N PRO A 55 -9.90 -10.14 -5.10
CA PRO A 55 -10.34 -10.79 -6.32
C PRO A 55 -9.99 -12.28 -6.34
N TRP A 56 -8.82 -12.66 -5.82
CA TRP A 56 -8.41 -14.07 -5.74
C TRP A 56 -9.23 -14.86 -4.73
N VAL A 57 -9.50 -14.27 -3.56
CA VAL A 57 -10.40 -14.87 -2.55
C VAL A 57 -11.78 -15.12 -3.15
N LEU A 58 -12.34 -14.16 -3.90
CA LEU A 58 -13.63 -14.32 -4.55
C LEU A 58 -13.62 -15.44 -5.60
N VAL A 59 -12.57 -15.51 -6.42
CA VAL A 59 -12.39 -16.60 -7.41
C VAL A 59 -12.37 -17.97 -6.73
N GLU A 60 -11.64 -18.10 -5.62
CA GLU A 60 -11.51 -19.35 -4.88
C GLU A 60 -12.83 -19.77 -4.22
N LEU A 61 -13.56 -18.82 -3.62
CA LEU A 61 -14.83 -19.08 -2.95
C LEU A 61 -15.95 -19.47 -3.93
N HIS A 62 -16.02 -18.82 -5.09
CA HIS A 62 -17.01 -19.11 -6.12
C HIS A 62 -16.65 -20.32 -6.98
N ARG A 63 -15.49 -20.95 -6.73
CA ARG A 63 -15.00 -22.15 -7.45
C ARG A 63 -15.04 -21.98 -8.97
N PHE A 64 -14.58 -20.83 -9.48
CA PHE A 64 -14.53 -20.59 -10.91
C PHE A 64 -13.61 -21.61 -11.61
N ASP A 65 -14.21 -22.58 -12.30
CA ASP A 65 -13.49 -23.67 -12.95
C ASP A 65 -12.55 -23.18 -14.06
N ALA A 66 -12.91 -22.08 -14.74
CA ALA A 66 -12.07 -21.43 -15.74
C ALA A 66 -10.71 -20.97 -15.19
N MET A 67 -10.64 -20.71 -13.87
CA MET A 67 -9.41 -20.25 -13.21
C MET A 67 -8.50 -21.41 -12.77
N LYS A 68 -8.97 -22.65 -12.80
CA LYS A 68 -8.15 -23.83 -12.44
C LYS A 68 -6.90 -23.96 -13.30
N LYS A 69 -6.97 -23.61 -14.59
CA LYS A 69 -5.81 -23.70 -15.51
C LYS A 69 -4.69 -22.72 -15.19
N PHE A 70 -5.00 -21.63 -14.48
CA PHE A 70 -4.03 -20.61 -14.08
C PHE A 70 -3.46 -20.86 -12.67
N LYS A 71 -4.02 -21.81 -11.91
CA LYS A 71 -3.48 -22.19 -10.60
C LYS A 71 -2.23 -23.04 -10.78
N VAL A 72 -1.16 -22.67 -10.09
CA VAL A 72 0.03 -23.53 -9.93
C VAL A 72 -0.34 -24.85 -9.25
N GLN A 73 -1.30 -24.82 -8.33
CA GLN A 73 -1.79 -26.02 -7.60
C GLN A 73 -3.32 -26.14 -7.72
N PRO A 74 -3.84 -26.70 -8.83
CA PRO A 74 -5.27 -26.71 -9.14
C PRO A 74 -6.10 -27.67 -8.27
N ARG A 75 -5.45 -28.69 -7.66
CA ARG A 75 -6.10 -29.68 -6.80
C ARG A 75 -6.35 -29.17 -5.39
N ILE A 76 -5.64 -28.12 -4.96
CA ILE A 76 -5.81 -27.54 -3.63
C ILE A 76 -6.95 -26.54 -3.68
N ARG A 77 -7.92 -26.74 -2.79
CA ARG A 77 -9.03 -25.81 -2.56
C ARG A 77 -8.96 -25.31 -1.14
N LYS A 78 -9.15 -24.01 -0.95
CA LYS A 78 -9.21 -23.39 0.37
C LYS A 78 -10.64 -23.04 0.74
N SER A 79 -11.02 -23.42 1.95
CA SER A 79 -12.27 -23.00 2.56
C SER A 79 -12.18 -21.55 3.05
N PHE A 80 -13.33 -20.89 3.24
CA PHE A 80 -13.37 -19.53 3.77
C PHE A 80 -12.62 -19.36 5.11
N PRO A 81 -12.74 -20.27 6.10
CA PRO A 81 -11.97 -20.16 7.35
C PRO A 81 -10.46 -20.23 7.15
N GLU A 82 -9.98 -21.06 6.20
CA GLU A 82 -8.55 -21.13 5.89
C GLU A 82 -8.04 -19.83 5.25
N LEU A 83 -8.85 -19.21 4.38
CA LEU A 83 -8.52 -17.93 3.76
C LEU A 83 -8.50 -16.80 4.80
N LEU A 84 -9.48 -16.77 5.71
CA LEU A 84 -9.52 -15.79 6.81
C LEU A 84 -8.34 -15.96 7.77
N LYS A 85 -7.98 -17.21 8.09
CA LYS A 85 -6.80 -17.52 8.90
C LYS A 85 -5.52 -17.02 8.21
N CYS A 86 -5.37 -17.29 6.91
CA CYS A 86 -4.23 -16.80 6.12
C CYS A 86 -4.14 -15.26 6.16
N TYR A 87 -5.26 -14.57 5.94
CA TYR A 87 -5.31 -13.11 6.05
C TYR A 87 -4.89 -12.63 7.43
N LYS A 88 -5.43 -13.22 8.51
CA LYS A 88 -5.05 -12.87 9.88
C LYS A 88 -3.55 -13.07 10.12
N ASP A 89 -2.98 -14.19 9.68
CA ASP A 89 -1.56 -14.48 9.82
C ASP A 89 -0.68 -13.44 9.07
N VAL A 90 -1.12 -13.00 7.88
CA VAL A 90 -0.44 -11.93 7.12
C VAL A 90 -0.53 -10.60 7.84
N ILE A 91 -1.71 -10.21 8.34
CA ILE A 91 -1.89 -8.95 9.08
C ILE A 91 -1.06 -8.94 10.36
N VAL A 92 -0.99 -10.05 11.10
CA VAL A 92 -0.13 -10.16 12.29
C VAL A 92 1.33 -9.93 11.91
N LYS A 93 1.83 -10.57 10.85
CA LYS A 93 3.21 -10.35 10.37
C LYS A 93 3.44 -8.91 9.91
N PHE A 94 2.46 -8.31 9.24
CA PHE A 94 2.53 -6.92 8.83
C PHE A 94 2.69 -5.98 10.03
N VAL A 95 1.86 -6.15 11.07
CA VAL A 95 1.90 -5.33 12.27
C VAL A 95 3.17 -5.57 13.10
N LEU A 96 3.66 -6.81 13.19
CA LEU A 96 4.83 -7.13 14.01
C LEU A 96 6.16 -6.82 13.33
N VAL A 97 6.21 -6.82 11.99
CA VAL A 97 7.47 -6.68 11.23
C VAL A 97 7.46 -5.41 10.39
N VAL A 98 6.48 -5.27 9.50
CA VAL A 98 6.47 -4.20 8.50
C VAL A 98 6.22 -2.84 9.13
N ALA A 99 5.23 -2.72 10.02
CA ALA A 99 4.91 -1.45 10.66
C ALA A 99 6.08 -0.90 11.52
N PRO A 100 6.72 -1.68 12.41
CA PRO A 100 7.90 -1.23 13.15
C PRO A 100 9.07 -0.88 12.24
N LEU A 101 9.32 -1.68 11.20
CA LEU A 101 10.37 -1.41 10.23
C LEU A 101 10.18 -0.04 9.58
N ILE A 102 8.95 0.29 9.15
CA ILE A 102 8.63 1.60 8.59
C ILE A 102 8.86 2.69 9.66
N LEU A 103 8.26 2.56 10.86
CA LEU A 103 8.40 3.58 11.91
C LEU A 103 9.86 3.92 12.24
N VAL A 104 10.75 2.92 12.28
CA VAL A 104 12.17 3.11 12.61
C VAL A 104 13.01 3.54 11.39
N SER A 105 12.65 3.16 10.17
CA SER A 105 13.47 3.40 8.98
C SER A 105 13.69 4.89 8.69
N PHE A 106 12.64 5.71 8.72
CA PHE A 106 12.76 7.14 8.41
C PHE A 106 13.65 7.94 9.38
N PRO A 107 13.48 7.83 10.72
CA PRO A 107 14.37 8.55 11.63
C PRO A 107 15.83 8.10 11.49
N VAL A 108 16.08 6.81 11.27
CA VAL A 108 17.44 6.29 11.04
C VAL A 108 18.08 6.87 9.78
N LEU A 109 17.35 6.89 8.65
CA LEU A 109 17.84 7.45 7.40
C LEU A 109 18.06 8.97 7.51
N LYS A 110 17.16 9.69 8.18
CA LYS A 110 17.28 11.15 8.38
C LYS A 110 18.48 11.51 9.27
N VAL A 111 18.78 10.71 10.29
CA VAL A 111 19.97 10.90 11.14
C VAL A 111 21.26 10.62 10.36
N ARG A 112 21.25 9.63 9.46
CA ARG A 112 22.42 9.30 8.62
C ARG A 112 22.78 10.39 7.60
N LEU A 113 21.78 11.03 7.00
CA LEU A 113 21.96 12.09 5.99
C LEU A 113 22.30 13.47 6.58
N ARG A 114 22.31 13.60 7.92
CA ARG A 114 22.70 14.83 8.64
C ARG A 114 24.17 14.84 9.11
N LYS A 115 24.92 13.78 8.82
CA LYS A 115 26.38 13.74 8.99
C LYS A 115 27.06 14.06 7.67
#